data_AF-A0A081RNV2-F1
#
_entry.id   AF-A0A081RNV2-F1
#
_cell.length_a   1.000
_cell.length_b   1.000
_cell.length_c   1.000
_cell.angle_alpha   90.00
_cell.angle_beta   90.00
_cell.angle_gamma   90.00
#
_symmetry.space_group_name_H-M   'P 1'
#
loop_
_entity.id
_entity.type
_entity.pdbx_description
1 polymer ?
#
loop_
_entity_poly.entity_id
_entity_poly.type
_entity_poly.pdbx_seq_one_letter_code
_entity_poly.pdbx_strand_id
1 'polypeptide(L)'
;MGSKSTKAYWLELRPYQSFKDDWYLKDILPKISDIVFFFYRKDDRTRIIIRTNDSEKSLFEKIDQLEAIEIPEPEFVFRYVKKLRLKRHYAIPIVLEAQRSQLYNVIEQLHKEECLVACYAKKDPYGAASVWSWISNKESKYSKEKRMGPQLQNFIQSAKQKAKDTEFYQCEIILGVQNKEIFELLKMTIPEGISKTKTISQKKFSIRKRCNVENNFPFTTFSPKKPIISSKTFPILNGTELLSVVSLPVDVTKLRVSLGSYVPYSQGPQQPIEDAEI
;
A
#
# COMPACT_ATOMS: atom_id res chain seq x y z
N MET A 1 26.58 -11.00 16.00
CA MET A 1 26.28 -11.43 14.61
C MET A 1 25.66 -10.25 13.88
N GLY A 2 26.37 -9.62 12.96
CA GLY A 2 25.85 -8.48 12.20
C GLY A 2 24.78 -8.96 11.22
N SER A 3 23.55 -8.43 11.32
CA SER A 3 22.55 -8.65 10.28
C SER A 3 23.08 -8.04 8.98
N LYS A 4 23.36 -8.88 7.97
CA LYS A 4 23.61 -8.38 6.61
C LYS A 4 22.43 -7.47 6.26
N SER A 5 22.67 -6.19 5.97
CA SER A 5 21.59 -5.29 5.58
C SER A 5 21.03 -5.80 4.25
N THR A 6 19.79 -6.27 4.25
CA THR A 6 19.13 -6.71 3.03
C THR A 6 19.08 -5.53 2.06
N LYS A 7 19.67 -5.69 0.87
CA LYS A 7 19.65 -4.65 -0.15
C LYS A 7 18.20 -4.36 -0.55
N ALA A 8 17.83 -3.08 -0.55
CA ALA A 8 16.53 -2.63 -1.00
C ALA A 8 16.52 -2.47 -2.53
N TYR A 9 15.40 -2.79 -3.15
CA TYR A 9 15.15 -2.67 -4.58
C TYR A 9 13.94 -1.78 -4.81
N TRP A 10 14.02 -0.99 -5.88
CA TRP A 10 12.93 -0.14 -6.36
C TRP A 10 12.46 -0.68 -7.70
N LEU A 11 11.20 -1.10 -7.77
CA LEU A 11 10.61 -1.61 -8.99
C LEU A 11 9.45 -0.71 -9.41
N GLU A 12 9.36 -0.39 -10.70
CA GLU A 12 8.14 0.14 -11.30
C GLU A 12 7.34 -1.02 -11.89
N LEU A 13 6.11 -1.18 -11.43
CA LEU A 13 5.15 -2.14 -11.96
C LEU A 13 4.42 -1.49 -13.14
N ARG A 14 4.61 -2.05 -14.33
CA ARG A 14 4.07 -1.57 -15.59
C ARG A 14 3.15 -2.63 -16.20
N PRO A 15 1.84 -2.56 -15.96
CA PRO A 15 0.89 -3.48 -16.59
C PRO A 15 0.87 -3.29 -18.12
N TYR A 16 0.69 -4.36 -18.88
CA TYR A 16 0.36 -4.27 -20.31
C TYR A 16 -1.10 -3.89 -20.50
N GLN A 17 -1.50 -3.45 -21.71
CA GLN A 17 -2.89 -3.06 -21.97
C GLN A 17 -3.90 -4.20 -21.76
N SER A 18 -3.46 -5.45 -21.90
CA SER A 18 -4.29 -6.64 -21.67
C SER A 18 -4.45 -6.99 -20.18
N PHE A 19 -3.66 -6.37 -19.30
CA PHE A 19 -3.60 -6.71 -17.88
C PHE A 19 -4.99 -6.59 -17.23
N LYS A 20 -5.38 -7.66 -16.53
CA LYS A 20 -6.56 -7.71 -15.69
C LYS A 20 -6.14 -8.19 -14.32
N ASP A 21 -6.35 -7.37 -13.29
CA ASP A 21 -6.02 -7.78 -11.94
C ASP A 21 -7.04 -8.82 -11.43
N ASP A 22 -6.58 -10.05 -11.25
CA ASP A 22 -7.32 -11.14 -10.60
C ASP A 22 -6.87 -11.35 -9.15
N TRP A 23 -6.60 -10.24 -8.44
CA TRP A 23 -6.13 -10.24 -7.05
C TRP A 23 -4.74 -10.85 -6.88
N TYR A 24 -3.82 -10.62 -7.83
CA TYR A 24 -2.46 -11.16 -7.75
C TYR A 24 -1.75 -10.85 -6.42
N LEU A 25 -2.01 -9.67 -5.85
CA LEU A 25 -1.44 -9.29 -4.56
C LEU A 25 -1.93 -10.14 -3.38
N LYS A 26 -3.09 -10.81 -3.48
CA LYS A 26 -3.59 -11.72 -2.45
C LYS A 26 -2.63 -12.89 -2.20
N ASP A 27 -1.99 -13.40 -3.25
CA ASP A 27 -1.06 -14.53 -3.19
C ASP A 27 0.39 -14.10 -2.93
N ILE A 28 0.69 -12.82 -3.15
CA ILE A 28 2.01 -12.23 -2.96
C ILE A 28 2.18 -11.70 -1.53
N LEU A 29 1.21 -10.95 -1.00
CA LEU A 29 1.30 -10.30 0.30
C LEU A 29 1.71 -11.26 1.44
N PRO A 30 1.14 -12.48 1.59
CA PRO A 30 1.54 -13.41 2.65
C PRO A 30 3.03 -13.79 2.65
N LYS A 31 3.69 -13.71 1.49
CA LYS A 31 5.09 -14.07 1.27
C LYS A 31 6.05 -12.90 1.54
N ILE A 32 5.53 -11.71 1.80
CA ILE A 32 6.29 -10.48 1.97
C ILE A 32 6.51 -10.18 3.46
N SER A 33 7.74 -9.80 3.80
CA SER A 33 8.10 -9.37 5.16
C SER A 33 8.09 -7.85 5.32
N ASP A 34 8.50 -7.09 4.30
CA ASP A 34 8.60 -5.63 4.33
C ASP A 34 8.49 -5.07 2.92
N ILE A 35 7.44 -4.29 2.67
CA ILE A 35 7.20 -3.66 1.37
C ILE A 35 6.65 -2.25 1.55
N VAL A 36 6.94 -1.40 0.56
CA VAL A 36 6.29 -0.11 0.42
C VAL A 36 5.69 -0.02 -0.97
N PHE A 37 4.39 0.27 -1.04
CA PHE A 37 3.71 0.60 -2.29
C PHE A 37 3.63 2.13 -2.42
N PHE A 38 3.93 2.63 -3.60
CA PHE A 38 3.85 4.04 -3.97
C PHE A 38 2.99 4.17 -5.22
N PHE A 39 1.84 4.82 -5.09
CA PHE A 39 1.01 5.22 -6.22
C PHE A 39 1.25 6.69 -6.49
N TYR A 40 2.07 6.97 -7.50
CA TYR A 40 2.60 8.30 -7.77
C TYR A 40 2.04 8.83 -9.09
N ARG A 41 1.38 9.99 -9.04
CA ARG A 41 0.87 10.72 -10.21
C ARG A 41 1.78 11.90 -10.48
N LYS A 42 2.31 12.00 -11.70
CA LYS A 42 3.05 13.17 -12.21
C LYS A 42 2.81 13.28 -13.72
N ASP A 43 2.72 14.50 -14.22
CA ASP A 43 2.62 14.77 -15.67
C ASP A 43 1.52 13.95 -16.36
N ASP A 44 0.39 13.80 -15.67
CA ASP A 44 -0.76 13.06 -16.16
C ASP A 44 -0.48 11.55 -16.42
N ARG A 45 0.54 10.99 -15.75
CA ARG A 45 0.82 9.54 -15.71
C ARG A 45 0.90 9.01 -14.28
N THR A 46 0.27 7.86 -14.05
CA THR A 46 0.26 7.15 -12.76
C THR A 46 1.27 6.02 -12.81
N ARG A 47 2.25 6.08 -11.91
CA ARG A 47 3.30 5.07 -11.71
C ARG A 47 2.97 4.27 -10.47
N ILE A 48 3.07 2.94 -10.57
CA ILE A 48 2.97 2.04 -9.43
C ILE A 48 4.40 1.61 -9.12
N ILE A 49 4.95 2.12 -8.03
CA ILE A 49 6.33 1.85 -7.63
C ILE A 49 6.29 1.04 -6.33
N ILE A 50 7.15 0.03 -6.22
CA ILE A 50 7.33 -0.73 -4.99
C ILE A 50 8.77 -0.65 -4.52
N ARG A 51 8.95 -0.56 -3.20
CA ARG A 51 10.24 -0.79 -2.54
C ARG A 51 10.16 -2.11 -1.79
N THR A 52 11.02 -3.05 -2.14
CA THR A 52 11.09 -4.39 -1.53
C THR A 52 12.55 -4.81 -1.32
N ASN A 53 12.78 -6.05 -0.90
CA ASN A 53 14.10 -6.63 -0.70
C ASN A 53 14.44 -7.65 -1.80
N ASP A 54 15.72 -8.04 -1.89
CA ASP A 54 16.20 -8.95 -2.94
C ASP A 54 15.45 -10.30 -2.96
N SER A 55 15.13 -10.86 -1.79
CA SER A 55 14.43 -12.15 -1.68
C SER A 55 12.97 -12.10 -2.16
N GLU A 56 12.36 -10.92 -2.17
CA GLU A 56 10.94 -10.74 -2.47
C GLU A 56 10.68 -10.13 -3.85
N LYS A 57 11.68 -9.52 -4.50
CA LYS A 57 11.53 -8.84 -5.79
C LYS A 57 10.94 -9.77 -6.88
N SER A 58 11.38 -11.02 -6.90
CA SER A 58 10.95 -12.03 -7.88
C SER A 58 9.49 -12.45 -7.75
N LEU A 59 8.81 -12.08 -6.65
CA LEU A 59 7.37 -12.32 -6.50
C LEU A 59 6.56 -11.46 -7.48
N PHE A 60 7.05 -10.27 -7.83
CA PHE A 60 6.36 -9.32 -8.70
C PHE A 60 6.64 -9.57 -10.19
N GLU A 61 7.83 -10.11 -10.50
CA GLU A 61 8.23 -10.53 -11.86
C GLU A 61 7.37 -11.70 -12.40
N LYS A 62 6.67 -12.41 -11.51
CA LYS A 62 5.82 -13.57 -11.84
C LYS A 62 4.36 -13.21 -12.12
N ILE A 63 3.99 -11.94 -11.99
CA ILE A 63 2.61 -11.51 -12.25
C ILE A 63 2.38 -11.51 -13.76
N ASP A 64 1.39 -12.27 -14.24
CA ASP A 64 1.07 -12.31 -15.66
C ASP A 64 0.67 -10.92 -16.19
N GLN A 65 1.11 -10.64 -17.40
CA GLN A 65 0.86 -9.38 -18.12
C GLN A 65 1.27 -8.10 -17.37
N LEU A 66 2.24 -8.21 -16.47
CA LEU A 66 2.80 -7.08 -15.73
C LEU A 66 4.33 -7.14 -15.79
N GLU A 67 4.93 -6.06 -16.25
CA GLU A 67 6.38 -5.91 -16.28
C GLU A 67 6.84 -5.25 -14.97
N ALA A 68 7.79 -5.86 -14.27
CA ALA A 68 8.42 -5.28 -13.08
C ALA A 68 9.84 -4.84 -13.43
N ILE A 69 10.06 -3.52 -13.52
CA ILE A 69 11.34 -2.95 -13.98
C ILE A 69 12.09 -2.34 -12.80
N GLU A 70 13.35 -2.71 -12.62
CA GLU A 70 14.22 -2.06 -11.64
C GLU A 70 14.50 -0.60 -12.08
N ILE A 71 14.26 0.33 -11.15
CA ILE A 71 14.47 1.76 -11.36
C ILE A 71 15.44 2.32 -10.31
N PRO A 72 16.12 3.44 -10.58
CA PRO A 72 16.82 4.16 -9.52
C PRO A 72 15.84 4.62 -8.43
N GLU A 73 16.38 4.85 -7.24
CA GLU A 73 15.61 5.41 -6.12
C GLU A 73 14.90 6.72 -6.54
N PRO A 74 13.56 6.78 -6.47
CA PRO A 74 12.82 7.96 -6.87
C PRO A 74 12.87 9.04 -5.79
N GLU A 75 12.85 10.30 -6.21
CA GLU A 75 12.70 11.45 -5.33
C GLU A 75 11.24 11.91 -5.27
N PHE A 76 10.71 12.05 -4.05
CA PHE A 76 9.33 12.46 -3.81
C PHE A 76 9.30 13.76 -2.99
N VAL A 77 8.84 14.85 -3.60
CA VAL A 77 8.82 16.18 -2.99
C VAL A 77 7.40 16.74 -3.01
N PHE A 78 6.83 16.97 -1.83
CA PHE A 78 5.46 17.46 -1.69
C PHE A 78 5.35 18.56 -0.64
N ARG A 79 4.63 19.63 -0.99
CA ARG A 79 4.36 20.75 -0.08
C ARG A 79 3.56 20.33 1.15
N TYR A 80 2.61 19.41 1.00
CA TYR A 80 1.79 18.92 2.09
C TYR A 80 1.89 17.41 2.22
N VAL A 81 2.37 16.96 3.38
CA VAL A 81 2.49 15.53 3.70
C VAL A 81 1.71 15.22 4.97
N LYS A 82 0.76 14.28 4.86
CA LYS A 82 -0.08 13.84 5.98
C LYS A 82 -0.02 12.33 6.12
N LYS A 83 0.10 11.88 7.38
CA LYS A 83 0.00 10.47 7.75
C LYS A 83 -1.44 10.14 8.14
N LEU A 84 -1.97 9.04 7.63
CA LEU A 84 -3.26 8.52 8.03
C LEU A 84 -3.15 7.59 9.24
N ARG A 85 -4.23 7.54 10.02
CA ARG A 85 -4.37 6.81 11.29
C ARG A 85 -5.74 6.16 11.32
N LEU A 86 -5.86 5.09 12.11
CA LEU A 86 -7.14 4.45 12.31
C LEU A 86 -8.11 5.37 13.05
N LYS A 87 -9.35 5.45 12.57
CA LYS A 87 -10.48 6.06 13.29
C LYS A 87 -10.75 5.30 14.59
N ARG A 88 -10.74 3.97 14.50
CA ARG A 88 -11.05 3.03 15.59
C ARG A 88 -9.79 2.29 16.08
N HIS A 89 -9.99 1.37 17.02
CA HIS A 89 -8.92 0.52 17.53
C HIS A 89 -8.46 -0.47 16.45
N TYR A 90 -7.18 -0.81 16.41
CA TYR A 90 -6.60 -1.73 15.43
C TYR A 90 -7.26 -3.11 15.39
N ALA A 91 -7.84 -3.53 16.51
CA ALA A 91 -8.52 -4.82 16.64
C ALA A 91 -9.83 -4.88 15.84
N ILE A 92 -10.43 -3.72 15.52
CA ILE A 92 -11.68 -3.66 14.76
C ILE A 92 -11.30 -3.59 13.27
N PRO A 93 -11.78 -4.53 12.43
CA PRO A 93 -11.49 -4.50 11.00
C PRO A 93 -12.07 -3.24 10.35
N ILE A 94 -11.34 -2.68 9.38
CA ILE A 94 -11.83 -1.57 8.54
C ILE A 94 -12.75 -2.08 7.41
N VAL A 95 -12.52 -3.31 6.95
CA VAL A 95 -13.34 -4.04 5.98
C VAL A 95 -13.36 -5.52 6.37
N LEU A 96 -14.46 -6.22 6.10
CA LEU A 96 -14.58 -7.66 6.36
C LEU A 96 -14.16 -8.52 5.15
N GLU A 97 -14.27 -7.95 3.96
CA GLU A 97 -13.96 -8.58 2.68
C GLU A 97 -13.08 -7.64 1.86
N ALA A 98 -12.29 -8.20 0.94
CA ALA A 98 -11.39 -7.42 0.11
C ALA A 98 -12.19 -6.55 -0.86
N GLN A 99 -11.88 -5.26 -0.92
CA GLN A 99 -12.54 -4.30 -1.79
C GLN A 99 -11.51 -3.62 -2.68
N ARG A 100 -11.83 -3.41 -3.95
CA ARG A 100 -10.95 -2.70 -4.88
C ARG A 100 -10.86 -1.23 -4.48
N SER A 101 -9.65 -0.69 -4.47
CA SER A 101 -9.43 0.71 -4.13
C SER A 101 -10.03 1.65 -5.18
N GLN A 102 -10.66 2.74 -4.73
CA GLN A 102 -11.12 3.83 -5.61
C GLN A 102 -9.98 4.75 -6.05
N LEU A 103 -8.74 4.46 -5.62
CA LEU A 103 -7.55 5.28 -5.86
C LEU A 103 -7.37 5.67 -7.32
N TYR A 104 -7.43 4.69 -8.23
CA TYR A 104 -7.20 4.94 -9.65
C TYR A 104 -8.26 5.88 -10.25
N ASN A 105 -9.52 5.69 -9.89
CA ASN A 105 -10.61 6.54 -10.37
C ASN A 105 -10.45 7.99 -9.91
N VAL A 106 -10.04 8.20 -8.65
CA VAL A 106 -9.81 9.55 -8.11
C VAL A 106 -8.55 10.17 -8.71
N ILE A 107 -7.46 9.42 -8.84
CA ILE A 107 -6.21 9.93 -9.41
C ILE A 107 -6.39 10.33 -10.89
N GLU A 108 -7.20 9.62 -11.67
CA GLU A 108 -7.50 10.01 -13.06
C GLU A 108 -8.26 11.34 -13.19
N GLN A 109 -9.00 11.75 -12.15
CA GLN A 109 -9.68 13.05 -12.11
C GLN A 109 -8.72 14.20 -11.77
N LEU A 110 -7.53 13.88 -11.23
CA LEU A 110 -6.50 14.84 -10.89
C LEU A 110 -5.67 15.17 -12.14
N HIS A 111 -6.21 16.03 -13.01
CA HIS A 111 -5.56 16.45 -14.26
C HIS A 111 -4.26 17.22 -13.97
N LYS A 112 -3.11 16.69 -14.42
CA LYS A 112 -1.75 17.29 -14.28
C LYS A 112 -1.26 17.52 -12.84
N GLU A 113 -2.09 17.26 -11.84
CA GLU A 113 -1.74 17.44 -10.44
C GLU A 113 -0.82 16.34 -9.93
N GLU A 114 0.24 16.73 -9.23
CA GLU A 114 1.20 15.80 -8.67
C GLU A 114 0.75 15.31 -7.29
N CYS A 115 0.68 14.00 -7.11
CA CYS A 115 0.34 13.41 -5.82
C CYS A 115 0.95 12.03 -5.59
N LEU A 116 1.01 11.64 -4.32
CA LEU A 116 1.52 10.35 -3.88
C LEU A 116 0.64 9.75 -2.80
N VAL A 117 0.31 8.48 -2.97
CA VAL A 117 -0.21 7.61 -1.91
C VAL A 117 0.83 6.53 -1.64
N ALA A 118 1.44 6.57 -0.46
CA ALA A 118 2.42 5.59 -0.02
C ALA A 118 1.82 4.70 1.09
N CYS A 119 1.91 3.39 0.94
CA CYS A 119 1.52 2.40 1.94
C CYS A 119 2.74 1.56 2.31
N TYR A 120 3.27 1.78 3.51
CA TYR A 120 4.31 0.95 4.11
C TYR A 120 3.63 -0.20 4.83
N ALA A 121 4.06 -1.43 4.58
CA ALA A 121 3.53 -2.63 5.23
C ALA A 121 4.68 -3.54 5.65
N LYS A 122 4.77 -3.79 6.95
CA LYS A 122 5.74 -4.71 7.52
C LYS A 122 5.02 -5.83 8.26
N LYS A 123 5.34 -7.08 7.96
CA LYS A 123 4.73 -8.25 8.59
C LYS A 123 4.88 -8.18 10.12
N ASP A 124 3.78 -8.38 10.82
CA ASP A 124 3.68 -8.33 12.28
C ASP A 124 3.36 -9.73 12.84
N PRO A 125 4.38 -10.48 13.29
CA PRO A 125 4.16 -11.81 13.82
C PRO A 125 3.33 -11.81 15.12
N TYR A 126 3.17 -10.65 15.77
CA TYR A 126 2.38 -10.50 17.00
C TYR A 126 1.02 -9.84 16.77
N GLY A 127 0.64 -9.59 15.51
CA GLY A 127 -0.62 -8.91 15.17
C GLY A 127 -1.84 -9.67 15.70
N ALA A 128 -1.94 -10.98 15.42
CA ALA A 128 -3.04 -11.83 15.89
C ALA A 128 -3.14 -11.82 17.42
N ALA A 129 -2.02 -12.06 18.11
CA ALA A 129 -1.95 -12.04 19.57
C ALA A 129 -2.38 -10.69 20.17
N SER A 130 -2.01 -9.59 19.51
CA SER A 130 -2.40 -8.23 19.93
C SER A 130 -3.92 -8.00 19.78
N VAL A 131 -4.55 -8.55 18.75
CA VAL A 131 -6.00 -8.51 18.57
C VAL A 131 -6.71 -9.37 19.62
N TRP A 132 -6.23 -10.61 19.84
CA TRP A 132 -6.77 -11.51 20.86
C TRP A 132 -6.67 -10.94 22.28
N SER A 133 -5.54 -10.30 22.62
CA SER A 133 -5.36 -9.61 23.90
C SER A 133 -6.40 -8.50 24.08
N TRP A 134 -6.69 -7.72 23.04
CA TRP A 134 -7.74 -6.71 23.11
C TRP A 134 -9.13 -7.33 23.32
N ILE A 135 -9.45 -8.41 22.61
CA ILE A 135 -10.72 -9.14 22.75
C ILE A 135 -10.90 -9.63 24.20
N SER A 136 -9.91 -10.36 24.72
CA SER A 136 -9.94 -10.93 26.07
C SER A 136 -10.10 -9.84 27.14
N ASN A 137 -9.37 -8.73 27.01
CA ASN A 137 -9.48 -7.58 27.91
C ASN A 137 -10.89 -6.96 27.90
N LYS A 138 -11.54 -6.89 26.73
CA LYS A 138 -12.91 -6.39 26.62
C LYS A 138 -13.89 -7.36 27.26
N GLU A 139 -13.85 -8.63 26.89
CA GLU A 139 -14.75 -9.64 27.45
C GLU A 139 -14.63 -9.71 28.97
N SER A 140 -13.41 -9.78 29.52
CA SER A 140 -13.17 -9.82 30.97
C SER A 140 -13.75 -8.60 31.70
N LYS A 141 -13.55 -7.39 31.15
CA LYS A 141 -14.09 -6.16 31.74
C LYS A 141 -15.62 -6.17 31.80
N TYR A 142 -16.28 -6.54 30.71
CA TYR A 142 -17.74 -6.48 30.63
C TYR A 142 -18.45 -7.67 31.27
N SER A 143 -17.79 -8.83 31.40
CA SER A 143 -18.27 -9.93 32.25
C SER A 143 -18.37 -9.50 33.72
N LYS A 144 -17.42 -8.68 34.20
CA LYS A 144 -17.44 -8.11 35.56
C LYS A 144 -18.52 -7.01 35.71
N GLU A 145 -18.72 -6.18 34.70
CA GLU A 145 -19.67 -5.06 34.71
C GLU A 145 -21.12 -5.45 34.35
N LYS A 146 -21.39 -6.73 34.04
CA LYS A 146 -22.71 -7.32 33.71
C LYS A 146 -23.53 -6.58 32.62
N ARG A 147 -22.92 -5.75 31.79
CA ARG A 147 -23.61 -5.02 30.70
C ARG A 147 -22.71 -4.91 29.48
N MET A 148 -23.03 -5.69 28.44
CA MET A 148 -22.43 -5.53 27.12
C MET A 148 -23.53 -5.10 26.14
N GLY A 149 -23.46 -3.86 25.67
CA GLY A 149 -24.42 -3.36 24.68
C GLY A 149 -24.24 -4.04 23.31
N PRO A 150 -25.28 -4.10 22.46
CA PRO A 150 -25.24 -4.77 21.16
C PRO A 150 -24.11 -4.29 20.23
N GLN A 151 -23.82 -2.98 20.22
CA GLN A 151 -22.75 -2.41 19.40
C GLN A 151 -21.37 -2.95 19.76
N LEU A 152 -21.11 -3.15 21.05
CA LEU A 152 -19.83 -3.65 21.53
C LEU A 152 -19.70 -5.16 21.26
N GLN A 153 -20.79 -5.92 21.37
CA GLN A 153 -20.82 -7.33 20.96
C GLN A 153 -20.44 -7.47 19.48
N ASN A 154 -21.01 -6.63 18.61
CA ASN A 154 -20.67 -6.62 17.19
C ASN A 154 -19.18 -6.30 16.96
N PHE A 155 -18.61 -5.33 17.68
CA PHE A 155 -17.17 -5.04 17.56
C PHE A 155 -16.28 -6.20 18.02
N ILE A 156 -16.66 -6.91 19.08
CA ILE A 156 -15.93 -8.09 19.55
C ILE A 156 -16.03 -9.21 18.52
N GLN A 157 -17.21 -9.46 17.94
CA GLN A 157 -17.39 -10.47 16.89
C GLN A 157 -16.58 -10.15 15.63
N SER A 158 -16.60 -8.91 15.14
CA SER A 158 -15.78 -8.49 14.01
C SER A 158 -14.28 -8.60 14.31
N ALA A 159 -13.86 -8.25 15.54
CA ALA A 159 -12.47 -8.42 15.95
C ALA A 159 -12.07 -9.90 16.00
N LYS A 160 -12.94 -10.79 16.48
CA LYS A 160 -12.73 -12.25 16.44
C LYS A 160 -12.59 -12.75 15.00
N GLN A 161 -13.37 -12.24 14.06
CA GLN A 161 -13.24 -12.58 12.65
C GLN A 161 -11.88 -12.16 12.09
N LYS A 162 -11.45 -10.91 12.32
CA LYS A 162 -10.11 -10.43 11.95
C LYS A 162 -9.00 -11.26 12.58
N ALA A 163 -9.15 -11.65 13.84
CA ALA A 163 -8.16 -12.44 14.58
C ALA A 163 -7.98 -13.89 14.07
N LYS A 164 -8.88 -14.38 13.19
CA LYS A 164 -8.73 -15.68 12.51
C LYS A 164 -7.76 -15.63 11.34
N ASP A 165 -7.44 -14.44 10.82
CA ASP A 165 -6.45 -14.33 9.77
C ASP A 165 -5.07 -14.74 10.26
N THR A 166 -4.25 -15.26 9.36
CA THR A 166 -2.88 -15.70 9.65
C THR A 166 -1.86 -14.58 9.45
N GLU A 167 -2.24 -13.53 8.71
CA GLU A 167 -1.32 -12.52 8.21
C GLU A 167 -1.71 -11.13 8.69
N PHE A 168 -0.80 -10.49 9.42
CA PHE A 168 -0.95 -9.13 9.94
C PHE A 168 0.24 -8.27 9.57
N TYR A 169 -0.03 -6.97 9.40
CA TYR A 169 0.95 -6.00 8.96
C TYR A 169 0.85 -4.73 9.81
N GLN A 170 1.99 -4.26 10.27
CA GLN A 170 2.15 -2.90 10.76
C GLN A 170 2.22 -1.97 9.57
N CYS A 171 1.21 -1.10 9.45
CA CYS A 171 1.05 -0.26 8.28
C CYS A 171 1.20 1.23 8.59
N GLU A 172 1.74 1.96 7.63
CA GLU A 172 1.68 3.42 7.62
C GLU A 172 1.26 3.90 6.24
N ILE A 173 0.16 4.66 6.19
CA ILE A 173 -0.30 5.27 4.96
C ILE A 173 0.02 6.76 5.02
N ILE A 174 0.72 7.26 3.99
CA ILE A 174 1.18 8.63 3.89
C ILE A 174 0.71 9.19 2.55
N LEU A 175 0.07 10.35 2.59
CA LEU A 175 -0.34 11.09 1.40
C LEU A 175 0.57 12.31 1.22
N GLY A 176 1.08 12.51 0.01
CA GLY A 176 1.83 13.69 -0.42
C GLY A 176 1.08 14.41 -1.54
N VAL A 177 0.91 15.72 -1.42
CA VAL A 177 0.21 16.55 -2.42
C VAL A 177 0.82 17.95 -2.51
N GLN A 178 0.64 18.61 -3.66
CA GLN A 178 1.00 20.03 -3.82
C GLN A 178 -0.10 20.98 -3.34
N ASN A 179 -1.39 20.59 -3.47
CA ASN A 179 -2.55 21.35 -3.03
C ASN A 179 -3.32 20.61 -1.91
N LYS A 180 -3.77 21.33 -0.88
CA LYS A 180 -4.58 20.79 0.23
C LYS A 180 -5.94 20.24 -0.20
N GLU A 181 -6.53 20.76 -1.28
CA GLU A 181 -7.83 20.29 -1.78
C GLU A 181 -7.72 18.84 -2.30
N ILE A 182 -6.64 18.54 -3.02
CA ILE A 182 -6.29 17.20 -3.50
C ILE A 182 -6.18 16.22 -2.35
N PHE A 183 -5.67 16.66 -1.19
CA PHE A 183 -5.58 15.79 -0.03
C PHE A 183 -6.95 15.26 0.41
N GLU A 184 -7.99 16.11 0.44
CA GLU A 184 -9.32 15.64 0.86
C GLU A 184 -9.91 14.67 -0.18
N LEU A 185 -9.65 14.88 -1.47
CA LEU A 185 -10.03 13.92 -2.53
C LEU A 185 -9.30 12.57 -2.36
N LEU A 186 -7.97 12.59 -2.23
CA LEU A 186 -7.19 11.35 -2.06
C LEU A 186 -7.54 10.62 -0.77
N LYS A 187 -7.88 11.34 0.29
CA LYS A 187 -8.33 10.72 1.54
C LYS A 187 -9.62 9.92 1.37
N MET A 188 -10.48 10.25 0.40
CA MET A 188 -11.67 9.45 0.08
C MET A 188 -11.33 8.10 -0.56
N THR A 189 -10.13 7.95 -1.15
CA THR A 189 -9.68 6.68 -1.76
C THR A 189 -9.29 5.62 -0.74
N ILE A 190 -9.07 6.03 0.51
CA ILE A 190 -8.65 5.16 1.60
C ILE A 190 -9.89 4.72 2.39
N PRO A 191 -10.01 3.44 2.77
CA PRO A 191 -11.15 2.96 3.54
C PRO A 191 -11.44 3.86 4.73
N GLU A 192 -12.72 4.13 4.98
CA GLU A 192 -13.15 5.15 5.95
C GLU A 192 -12.55 4.90 7.35
N GLY A 193 -12.33 3.62 7.71
CA GLY A 193 -11.66 3.19 8.92
C GLY A 193 -10.25 3.77 9.13
N ILE A 194 -9.56 4.23 8.09
CA ILE A 194 -8.22 4.85 8.11
C ILE A 194 -8.24 6.32 7.67
N SER A 195 -9.20 7.12 8.13
CA SER A 195 -9.33 8.53 7.68
C SER A 195 -8.92 9.58 8.70
N LYS A 196 -8.44 9.21 9.91
CA LYS A 196 -7.86 10.19 10.84
C LYS A 196 -6.51 10.64 10.31
N THR A 197 -6.23 11.94 10.37
CA THR A 197 -5.04 12.52 9.75
C THR A 197 -4.13 13.13 10.81
N LYS A 198 -2.82 12.94 10.65
CA LYS A 198 -1.80 13.66 11.42
C LYS A 198 -0.82 14.31 10.44
N THR A 199 -0.76 15.64 10.47
CA THR A 199 0.25 16.39 9.69
C THR A 199 1.64 15.96 10.14
N ILE A 200 2.49 15.64 9.17
CA ILE A 200 3.88 15.31 9.44
C ILE A 200 4.68 16.60 9.39
N SER A 201 5.31 16.98 10.51
CA SER A 201 6.18 18.15 10.54
C SER A 201 7.50 17.83 9.82
N GLN A 202 7.63 18.25 8.57
CA GLN A 202 8.84 18.08 7.74
C GLN A 202 10.09 18.67 8.43
N LYS A 203 9.95 19.83 9.10
CA LYS A 203 11.04 20.50 9.86
C LYS A 203 11.64 19.64 10.98
N LYS A 204 10.85 18.76 11.63
CA LYS A 204 11.38 17.87 12.69
C LYS A 204 12.22 16.73 12.13
N PHE A 205 12.12 16.43 10.83
CA PHE A 205 12.95 15.43 10.15
C PHE A 205 14.27 16.02 9.66
N SER A 206 14.27 17.26 9.16
CA SER A 206 15.49 17.95 8.73
C SER A 206 16.45 18.23 9.88
N ILE A 207 15.99 18.55 11.09
CA ILE A 207 16.89 18.82 12.23
C ILE A 207 17.78 17.62 12.60
N ARG A 208 17.35 16.38 12.35
CA ARG A 208 18.16 15.17 12.64
C ARG A 208 19.21 14.87 11.57
N LYS A 209 19.10 15.42 10.37
CA LYS A 209 20.10 15.33 9.31
C LYS A 209 20.61 16.74 9.06
N ARG A 210 21.75 17.14 9.66
CA ARG A 210 22.38 18.48 9.54
C ARG A 210 22.71 18.86 8.09
N CYS A 211 21.70 19.05 7.26
CA CYS A 211 21.80 19.33 5.85
C CYS A 211 20.70 20.33 5.53
N ASN A 212 21.07 21.40 4.82
CA ASN A 212 20.17 22.37 4.19
C ASN A 212 19.41 21.70 3.02
N VAL A 213 18.79 20.54 3.27
CA VAL A 213 17.96 19.88 2.27
C VAL A 213 16.64 20.63 2.28
N GLU A 214 16.23 21.08 1.10
CA GLU A 214 14.86 21.46 0.78
C GLU A 214 13.85 20.51 1.45
N ASN A 215 12.63 20.98 1.73
CA ASN A 215 11.60 20.30 2.55
C ASN A 215 11.11 18.93 1.99
N ASN A 216 12.01 17.98 1.80
CA ASN A 216 11.78 16.70 1.18
C ASN A 216 11.47 15.73 2.32
N PHE A 217 10.21 15.29 2.41
CA PHE A 217 9.87 14.22 3.33
C PHE A 217 10.65 12.97 2.89
N PRO A 218 11.42 12.31 3.76
CA PRO A 218 12.37 11.29 3.35
C PRO A 218 11.67 9.95 3.10
N PHE A 219 10.75 9.91 2.12
CA PHE A 219 9.99 8.71 1.73
C PHE A 219 10.93 7.51 1.50
N THR A 220 12.11 7.77 0.94
CA THR A 220 13.06 6.72 0.58
C THR A 220 13.73 6.03 1.77
N THR A 221 14.02 6.77 2.84
CA THR A 221 14.63 6.25 4.08
C THR A 221 13.62 6.10 5.21
N PHE A 222 12.34 6.35 4.93
CA PHE A 222 11.29 6.19 5.92
C PHE A 222 11.12 4.72 6.27
N SER A 223 11.17 4.46 7.58
CA SER A 223 10.84 3.17 8.16
C SER A 223 9.75 3.40 9.19
N PRO A 224 8.60 2.70 9.08
CA PRO A 224 7.57 2.72 10.11
C PRO A 224 8.18 2.47 11.48
N LYS A 225 7.96 3.39 12.41
CA LYS A 225 8.40 3.15 13.78
C LYS A 225 7.41 2.21 14.44
N LYS A 226 7.91 1.16 15.10
CA LYS A 226 7.08 0.34 15.99
C LYS A 226 6.32 1.27 16.95
N PRO A 227 4.99 1.15 17.04
CA PRO A 227 4.23 1.96 17.97
C PRO A 227 4.73 1.68 19.39
N ILE A 228 4.93 2.74 20.17
CA ILE A 228 5.08 2.61 21.62
C ILE A 228 3.72 2.13 22.13
N ILE A 229 3.75 1.11 23.00
CA ILE A 229 2.71 0.14 23.41
C ILE A 229 1.27 0.70 23.66
N SER A 230 1.07 2.02 23.72
CA SER A 230 -0.21 2.66 24.04
C SER A 230 -0.96 3.32 22.87
N SER A 231 -0.47 3.26 21.63
CA SER A 231 -1.17 3.93 20.51
C SER A 231 -2.40 3.16 20.03
N LYS A 232 -3.57 3.52 20.55
CA LYS A 232 -4.89 2.96 20.17
C LYS A 232 -5.28 3.12 18.69
N THR A 233 -4.50 3.82 17.87
CA THR A 233 -4.85 4.21 16.49
C THR A 233 -3.77 3.89 15.46
N PHE A 234 -2.76 3.09 15.83
CA PHE A 234 -1.76 2.60 14.89
C PHE A 234 -2.39 1.60 13.91
N PRO A 235 -2.21 1.73 12.59
CA PRO A 235 -2.76 0.79 11.62
C PRO A 235 -2.09 -0.58 11.74
N ILE A 236 -2.80 -1.56 12.30
CA ILE A 236 -2.49 -2.98 12.14
C ILE A 236 -3.57 -3.56 11.24
N LEU A 237 -3.20 -3.92 10.03
CA LEU A 237 -4.10 -4.45 9.02
C LEU A 237 -3.86 -5.96 8.88
N ASN A 238 -4.92 -6.75 8.73
CA ASN A 238 -4.78 -8.11 8.22
C ASN A 238 -4.53 -8.09 6.69
N GLY A 239 -4.32 -9.26 6.09
CA GLY A 239 -4.13 -9.39 4.64
C GLY A 239 -5.27 -8.76 3.82
N THR A 240 -6.52 -9.01 4.19
CA THR A 240 -7.73 -8.51 3.50
C THR A 240 -7.84 -6.98 3.51
N GLU A 241 -7.58 -6.37 4.66
CA GLU A 241 -7.60 -4.92 4.84
C GLU A 241 -6.44 -4.26 4.10
N LEU A 242 -5.23 -4.84 4.15
CA LEU A 242 -4.08 -4.32 3.41
C LEU A 242 -4.33 -4.40 1.89
N LEU A 243 -4.84 -5.53 1.41
CA LEU A 243 -5.18 -5.74 0.00
C LEU A 243 -6.17 -4.70 -0.52
N SER A 244 -7.10 -4.25 0.34
CA SER A 244 -8.06 -3.20 -0.01
C SER A 244 -7.46 -1.79 -0.10
N VAL A 245 -6.26 -1.59 0.45
CA VAL A 245 -5.49 -0.35 0.35
C VAL A 245 -4.56 -0.36 -0.86
N VAL A 246 -3.93 -1.51 -1.16
CA VAL A 246 -2.85 -1.60 -2.16
C VAL A 246 -3.23 -2.34 -3.44
N SER A 247 -4.51 -2.65 -3.65
CA SER A 247 -5.00 -3.35 -4.84
C SER A 247 -4.51 -2.69 -6.15
N LEU A 248 -4.17 -3.51 -7.14
CA LEU A 248 -3.80 -3.07 -8.49
C LEU A 248 -5.05 -2.61 -9.28
N PRO A 249 -4.89 -1.88 -10.40
CA PRO A 249 -6.03 -1.43 -11.19
C PRO A 249 -6.72 -2.61 -11.88
N VAL A 250 -8.05 -2.65 -11.81
CA VAL A 250 -8.85 -3.72 -12.43
C VAL A 250 -8.78 -3.68 -13.95
N ASP A 251 -8.85 -2.47 -14.50
CA ASP A 251 -8.89 -2.22 -15.95
C ASP A 251 -7.95 -1.05 -16.27
N VAL A 252 -6.80 -1.35 -16.85
CA VAL A 252 -5.79 -0.35 -17.21
C VAL A 252 -6.10 0.38 -18.51
N THR A 253 -7.03 -0.12 -19.33
CA THR A 253 -7.34 0.47 -20.65
C THR A 253 -7.95 1.86 -20.54
N LYS A 254 -8.55 2.17 -19.39
CA LYS A 254 -9.20 3.46 -19.08
C LYS A 254 -8.35 4.36 -18.19
N LEU A 255 -7.14 3.94 -17.85
CA LEU A 255 -6.27 4.64 -16.92
C LEU A 255 -5.03 5.15 -17.63
N ARG A 256 -4.57 6.36 -17.27
CA ARG A 256 -3.30 6.90 -17.70
C ARG A 256 -2.18 6.38 -16.80
N VAL A 257 -1.98 5.06 -16.79
CA VAL A 257 -0.88 4.38 -16.10
C VAL A 257 0.36 4.28 -16.99
N SER A 258 1.54 4.11 -16.39
CA SER A 258 2.74 3.65 -17.12
C SER A 258 2.51 2.24 -17.63
N LEU A 259 2.68 2.02 -18.94
CA LEU A 259 2.51 0.72 -19.57
C LEU A 259 3.83 0.01 -19.75
N GLY A 260 3.78 -1.32 -19.73
CA GLY A 260 4.93 -2.16 -20.06
C GLY A 260 5.33 -2.01 -21.52
N SER A 261 6.58 -2.35 -21.84
CA SER A 261 7.06 -2.40 -23.22
C SER A 261 6.32 -3.51 -23.99
N TYR A 262 5.57 -3.16 -25.04
CA TYR A 262 5.05 -4.16 -25.96
C TYR A 262 6.26 -4.87 -26.57
N VAL A 263 6.44 -6.16 -26.27
CA VAL A 263 7.18 -7.04 -27.14
C VAL A 263 6.17 -7.45 -28.22
N PRO A 264 6.18 -6.86 -29.43
CA PRO A 264 5.49 -7.52 -30.51
C PRO A 264 6.17 -8.89 -30.61
N TYR A 265 5.42 -9.97 -30.54
CA TYR A 265 5.91 -11.23 -31.10
C TYR A 265 6.35 -10.88 -32.52
N SER A 266 7.66 -10.85 -32.75
CA SER A 266 8.20 -10.91 -34.10
C SER A 266 7.49 -12.08 -34.73
N GLN A 267 6.79 -11.82 -35.83
CA GLN A 267 6.14 -12.88 -36.60
C GLN A 267 7.11 -14.06 -36.68
N GLY A 268 6.64 -15.25 -36.27
CA GLY A 268 7.41 -16.47 -36.42
C GLY A 268 7.97 -16.57 -37.85
N PRO A 269 9.03 -17.38 -38.07
CA PRO A 269 9.82 -17.36 -39.30
C PRO A 269 8.88 -17.21 -40.50
N GLN A 270 8.96 -16.06 -41.17
CA GLN A 270 8.24 -15.86 -42.42
C GLN A 270 8.68 -17.01 -43.31
N GLN A 271 7.75 -17.89 -43.67
CA GLN A 271 8.03 -18.86 -44.71
C GLN A 271 8.53 -18.07 -45.91
N PRO A 272 9.66 -18.46 -46.51
CA PRO A 272 10.09 -17.83 -47.75
C PRO A 272 8.92 -17.94 -48.71
N ILE A 273 8.49 -16.78 -49.21
CA ILE A 273 7.62 -16.73 -50.37
C ILE A 273 8.45 -17.39 -51.46
N GLU A 274 8.13 -18.65 -51.79
CA GLU A 274 8.61 -19.23 -53.04
C GLU A 274 8.08 -18.31 -54.13
N ASP A 275 9.03 -17.65 -54.82
CA ASP A 275 8.75 -16.97 -56.07
C ASP A 275 8.07 -18.00 -56.98
N ALA A 276 6.74 -17.90 -57.08
CA ALA A 276 6.02 -18.57 -58.14
C ALA A 276 6.48 -17.89 -59.43
N GLU A 277 7.30 -18.63 -60.18
CA GLU A 277 7.70 -18.31 -61.54
C GLU A 277 6.48 -17.95 -62.40
N ILE A 278 6.53 -16.73 -62.98
CA ILE A 278 5.90 -16.27 -64.23
C ILE A 278 4.37 -16.32 -64.33
#